data_AF-A0A9P5Q6F8-F1
#
_entry.id   AF-A0A9P5Q6F8-F1
#
_cell.length_a   1.000
_cell.length_b   1.000
_cell.length_c   1.000
_cell.angle_alpha   90.00
_cell.angle_beta   90.00
_cell.angle_gamma   90.00
#
_symmetry.space_group_name_H-M   'P 1'
#
loop_
_entity.id
_entity.type
_entity.pdbx_description
1 polymer ?
#
loop_
_entity_poly.entity_id
_entity_poly.type
_entity_poly.pdbx_seq_one_letter_code
_entity_poly.pdbx_strand_id
1 'polypeptide(L)'
;MLNVAVYFPEDYLDSSGNASIALAIYRAKQQPRKGSVFLNPGGPGAPGTHLTLNTGRSFAKLIGDDWDLIGFDPRGVGQTRPETRCFPSTIEYDQFFANTVVEQGITISSIMNLSLSSSSASSSTLFNELVPQYRKLLELKKAQAELCQNIGDRLRYMGTTTVVKDMDFITKVLDGDDAKINYWGESYGSIIGAYLVNMLPKRAGYVVIDGIVDPVSWSNEPTHTLPAKWLGYAEKTYETFLQNCTKAGPTLCPLAKYEDEPWKNIELRFEEFFDATAARPISVPLGNRPGVLTSGAARGYLETFMYNPQRWSEAAKVYSAAFAGDATLLYNLIVPPPLTASENQSHPAPRRDLYSHAIACLDTPPPSPLLSGNDPTAEDLSRLGLQTLQTVSPHFGVSLSMDVNEPYLGGGCQFWPVRAPERFSGPWGGDEVETGLERKMVIISNTADPITPITSGLYLNSLMPQSSTMIIQDGAGHCSNALPSLCTAKLVRAYFSGNSEATIPRNGTICYPDDVAFLDPLDSEKWRLMEQADREMIQALRNIRRGHEDA
;
A
#
# COMPACT_ATOMS: atom_id res chain seq x y z
N MET A 1 -14.26 -22.29 1.00
CA MET A 1 -13.66 -21.56 -0.13
C MET A 1 -12.92 -22.58 -0.95
N LEU A 2 -12.99 -22.48 -2.27
CA LEU A 2 -12.33 -23.40 -3.19
C LEU A 2 -11.15 -22.67 -3.82
N ASN A 3 -9.98 -23.30 -3.86
CA ASN A 3 -8.90 -22.86 -4.73
C ASN A 3 -9.14 -23.48 -6.10
N VAL A 4 -9.33 -22.62 -7.11
CA VAL A 4 -9.55 -23.04 -8.49
C VAL A 4 -8.47 -22.42 -9.36
N ALA A 5 -7.93 -23.20 -10.29
CA ALA A 5 -7.04 -22.71 -11.32
C ALA A 5 -7.82 -22.48 -12.61
N VAL A 6 -7.68 -21.30 -13.21
CA VAL A 6 -8.22 -20.98 -14.55
C VAL A 6 -7.05 -20.83 -15.51
N TYR A 7 -7.11 -21.51 -16.66
CA TYR A 7 -6.06 -21.50 -17.67
C TYR A 7 -6.35 -20.49 -18.79
N PHE A 8 -5.34 -19.73 -19.20
CA PHE A 8 -5.44 -18.69 -20.22
C PHE A 8 -4.10 -18.52 -20.97
N PRO A 9 -4.09 -17.79 -22.11
CA PRO A 9 -2.88 -17.52 -22.87
C PRO A 9 -1.86 -16.70 -22.08
N GLU A 10 -0.57 -17.05 -22.15
CA GLU A 10 0.47 -16.23 -21.53
C GLU A 10 0.57 -14.86 -22.20
N ASP A 11 0.39 -14.82 -23.52
CA ASP A 11 0.36 -13.59 -24.30
C ASP A 11 -1.02 -13.45 -24.97
N TYR A 12 -1.63 -12.28 -24.85
CA TYR A 12 -2.90 -11.98 -25.51
C TYR A 12 -2.71 -11.48 -26.95
N LEU A 13 -1.49 -11.14 -27.36
CA LEU A 13 -1.11 -10.72 -28.71
C LEU A 13 -0.68 -11.91 -29.59
N ASP A 14 -0.15 -12.96 -28.96
CA ASP A 14 0.14 -14.25 -29.57
C ASP A 14 -0.38 -15.33 -28.61
N SER A 15 -1.46 -16.05 -28.96
CA SER A 15 -2.18 -16.96 -28.06
C SER A 15 -1.39 -18.22 -27.64
N SER A 16 -0.07 -18.12 -27.52
CA SER A 16 0.86 -19.13 -27.09
C SER A 16 1.07 -19.10 -25.57
N GLY A 17 1.57 -20.22 -25.03
CA GLY A 17 1.82 -20.41 -23.59
C GLY A 17 0.60 -20.80 -22.76
N ASN A 18 0.85 -21.39 -21.59
CA ASN A 18 -0.16 -21.77 -20.61
C ASN A 18 0.16 -21.11 -19.26
N ALA A 19 -0.68 -20.18 -18.84
CA ALA A 19 -0.66 -19.66 -17.48
C ALA A 19 -1.91 -20.10 -16.70
N SER A 20 -1.81 -20.09 -15.37
CA SER A 20 -2.91 -20.46 -14.48
C SER A 20 -3.06 -19.46 -13.35
N ILE A 21 -4.25 -18.89 -13.18
CA ILE A 21 -4.55 -17.96 -12.08
C ILE A 21 -5.15 -18.71 -10.92
N ALA A 22 -4.61 -18.45 -9.73
CA ALA A 22 -5.19 -18.91 -8.48
C ALA A 22 -6.37 -18.02 -8.08
N LEU A 23 -7.51 -18.66 -7.79
CA LEU A 23 -8.74 -18.02 -7.33
C LEU A 23 -9.18 -18.56 -5.99
N ALA A 24 -9.64 -17.68 -5.10
CA ALA A 24 -10.38 -18.01 -3.90
C ALA A 24 -11.80 -17.45 -4.01
N ILE A 25 -12.80 -18.32 -3.81
CA ILE A 25 -14.22 -17.94 -3.95
C ILE A 25 -14.95 -18.05 -2.61
N TYR A 26 -15.42 -16.91 -2.10
CA TYR A 26 -16.44 -16.86 -1.06
C TYR A 26 -17.83 -16.82 -1.72
N ARG A 27 -18.56 -17.94 -1.62
CA ARG A 27 -19.85 -18.11 -2.30
C ARG A 27 -20.97 -17.31 -1.63
N ALA A 28 -21.81 -16.69 -2.46
CA ALA A 28 -23.07 -16.07 -2.08
C ALA A 28 -23.89 -17.01 -1.19
N LYS A 29 -24.51 -16.45 -0.15
CA LYS A 29 -25.40 -17.13 0.79
C LYS A 29 -26.88 -16.86 0.52
N GLN A 30 -27.17 -15.78 -0.21
CA GLN A 30 -28.52 -15.40 -0.61
C GLN A 30 -28.73 -15.66 -2.11
N GLN A 31 -29.95 -16.06 -2.46
CA GLN A 31 -30.40 -16.25 -3.84
C GLN A 31 -31.52 -15.25 -4.19
N PRO A 32 -31.68 -14.86 -5.46
CA PRO A 32 -30.84 -15.23 -6.59
C PRO A 32 -29.45 -14.56 -6.52
N ARG A 33 -28.41 -15.31 -6.89
CA ARG A 33 -27.03 -14.81 -7.01
C ARG A 33 -26.95 -13.69 -8.06
N LYS A 34 -26.32 -12.56 -7.72
CA LYS A 34 -26.16 -11.40 -8.61
C LYS A 34 -24.99 -11.49 -9.59
N GLY A 35 -23.96 -12.25 -9.25
CA GLY A 35 -22.71 -12.38 -10.02
C GLY A 35 -21.51 -12.45 -9.10
N SER A 36 -20.33 -12.14 -9.64
CA SER A 36 -19.07 -12.09 -8.90
C SER A 36 -18.58 -10.66 -8.69
N VAL A 37 -17.92 -10.41 -7.55
CA VAL A 37 -17.16 -9.19 -7.25
C VAL A 37 -15.71 -9.57 -6.97
N PHE A 38 -14.78 -9.06 -7.79
CA PHE A 38 -13.35 -9.23 -7.58
C PHE A 38 -12.87 -8.33 -6.44
N LEU A 39 -12.04 -8.90 -5.57
CA LEU A 39 -11.41 -8.20 -4.45
C LEU A 39 -9.89 -8.17 -4.67
N ASN A 40 -9.27 -7.01 -4.53
CA ASN A 40 -7.82 -6.87 -4.62
C ASN A 40 -7.25 -5.98 -3.51
N PRO A 41 -6.25 -6.47 -2.75
CA PRO A 41 -5.67 -5.73 -1.62
C PRO A 41 -4.61 -4.69 -2.00
N GLY A 42 -4.20 -4.62 -3.27
CA GLY A 42 -3.11 -3.76 -3.71
C GLY A 42 -1.72 -4.37 -3.50
N GLY A 43 -0.82 -3.60 -2.90
CA GLY A 43 0.63 -3.80 -2.98
C GLY A 43 1.23 -2.82 -3.99
N PRO A 44 1.63 -3.24 -5.21
CA PRO A 44 1.31 -4.49 -5.92
C PRO A 44 1.91 -5.76 -5.32
N GLY A 45 1.44 -6.93 -5.77
CA GLY A 45 2.00 -8.22 -5.37
C GLY A 45 1.39 -8.85 -4.12
N ALA A 46 0.38 -8.23 -3.49
CA ALA A 46 -0.37 -8.90 -2.43
C ALA A 46 -1.40 -9.92 -3.01
N PRO A 47 -1.49 -11.16 -2.49
CA PRO A 47 -2.40 -12.18 -3.00
C PRO A 47 -3.86 -11.85 -2.71
N GLY A 48 -4.69 -11.68 -3.76
CA GLY A 48 -6.12 -11.51 -3.58
C GLY A 48 -6.81 -12.77 -3.04
N THR A 49 -6.22 -13.96 -3.29
CA THR A 49 -6.74 -15.21 -2.70
C THR A 49 -6.70 -15.16 -1.18
N HIS A 50 -5.58 -14.72 -0.60
CA HIS A 50 -5.41 -14.62 0.85
C HIS A 50 -6.40 -13.62 1.46
N LEU A 51 -6.58 -12.45 0.83
CA LEU A 51 -7.58 -11.47 1.24
C LEU A 51 -8.97 -12.13 1.36
N THR A 52 -9.43 -12.77 0.28
CA THR A 52 -10.79 -13.36 0.25
C THR A 52 -10.93 -14.54 1.21
N LEU A 53 -9.89 -15.36 1.37
CA LEU A 53 -9.88 -16.46 2.33
C LEU A 53 -10.09 -15.98 3.77
N ASN A 54 -9.52 -14.84 4.13
CA ASN A 54 -9.60 -14.33 5.49
C ASN A 54 -10.79 -13.40 5.71
N THR A 55 -11.17 -12.63 4.70
CA THR A 55 -12.09 -11.49 4.87
C THR A 55 -13.34 -11.56 4.00
N GLY A 56 -13.54 -12.61 3.19
CA GLY A 56 -14.72 -12.74 2.32
C GLY A 56 -16.05 -12.58 3.06
N ARG A 57 -16.18 -13.13 4.29
CA ARG A 57 -17.37 -12.91 5.12
C ARG A 57 -17.56 -11.42 5.47
N SER A 58 -16.48 -10.71 5.79
CA SER A 58 -16.51 -9.29 6.14
C SER A 58 -16.94 -8.45 4.94
N PHE A 59 -16.38 -8.70 3.75
CA PHE A 59 -16.82 -8.02 2.52
C PHE A 59 -18.30 -8.30 2.21
N ALA A 60 -18.79 -9.53 2.39
CA ALA A 60 -20.21 -9.84 2.20
C ALA A 60 -21.12 -9.05 3.16
N LYS A 61 -20.66 -8.75 4.37
CA LYS A 61 -21.39 -7.85 5.30
C LYS A 61 -21.45 -6.41 4.80
N LEU A 62 -20.46 -5.96 4.03
CA LEU A 62 -20.43 -4.62 3.45
C LEU A 62 -21.26 -4.51 2.18
N ILE A 63 -21.17 -5.48 1.25
CA ILE A 63 -21.77 -5.34 -0.08
C ILE A 63 -23.04 -6.16 -0.31
N GLY A 64 -23.31 -7.15 0.54
CA GLY A 64 -24.44 -8.08 0.43
C GLY A 64 -24.01 -9.55 0.35
N ASP A 65 -24.89 -10.43 0.82
CA ASP A 65 -24.68 -11.89 0.84
C ASP A 65 -25.13 -12.58 -0.46
N ASP A 66 -25.55 -11.82 -1.49
CA ASP A 66 -26.02 -12.29 -2.80
C ASP A 66 -24.96 -12.22 -3.91
N TRP A 67 -23.73 -11.84 -3.57
CA TRP A 67 -22.55 -11.81 -4.44
C TRP A 67 -21.60 -12.98 -4.14
N ASP A 68 -21.04 -13.60 -5.18
CA ASP A 68 -19.80 -14.34 -5.02
C ASP A 68 -18.65 -13.34 -4.91
N LEU A 69 -17.74 -13.54 -3.96
CA LEU A 69 -16.55 -12.70 -3.81
C LEU A 69 -15.33 -13.50 -4.27
N ILE A 70 -14.58 -12.90 -5.20
CA ILE A 70 -13.47 -13.54 -5.89
C ILE A 70 -12.18 -12.83 -5.50
N GLY A 71 -11.35 -13.52 -4.75
CA GLY A 71 -9.95 -13.17 -4.60
C GLY A 71 -9.15 -13.84 -5.70
N PHE A 72 -8.29 -13.11 -6.38
CA PHE A 72 -7.39 -13.69 -7.35
C PHE A 72 -5.96 -13.21 -7.11
N ASP A 73 -5.00 -14.09 -7.38
CA ASP A 73 -3.59 -13.70 -7.39
C ASP A 73 -3.24 -13.26 -8.82
N PRO A 74 -2.84 -12.00 -9.05
CA PRO A 74 -2.43 -11.55 -10.37
C PRO A 74 -1.26 -12.39 -10.94
N ARG A 75 -0.99 -12.28 -12.24
CA ARG A 75 0.14 -12.97 -12.88
C ARG A 75 1.45 -12.68 -12.15
N GLY A 76 2.24 -13.72 -11.92
CA GLY A 76 3.46 -13.63 -11.12
C GLY A 76 3.24 -13.74 -9.62
N VAL A 77 2.06 -13.41 -9.10
CA VAL A 77 1.79 -13.26 -7.67
C VAL A 77 1.31 -14.57 -7.03
N GLY A 78 1.73 -14.81 -5.78
CA GLY A 78 1.14 -15.83 -4.93
C GLY A 78 1.15 -17.22 -5.57
N GLN A 79 -0.03 -17.83 -5.72
CA GLN A 79 -0.17 -19.17 -6.30
C GLN A 79 -0.38 -19.18 -7.82
N THR A 80 -0.41 -18.02 -8.47
CA THR A 80 -0.56 -17.93 -9.93
C THR A 80 0.73 -18.34 -10.63
N ARG A 81 0.62 -19.08 -11.74
CA ARG A 81 1.76 -19.58 -12.53
C ARG A 81 1.82 -18.89 -13.90
N PRO A 82 3.00 -18.48 -14.37
CA PRO A 82 4.31 -18.55 -13.67
C PRO A 82 4.38 -17.68 -12.42
N GLU A 83 5.07 -18.16 -11.40
CA GLU A 83 5.42 -17.38 -10.20
C GLU A 83 6.64 -16.51 -10.46
N THR A 84 6.65 -15.32 -9.89
CA THR A 84 7.90 -14.58 -9.66
C THR A 84 8.60 -15.24 -8.47
N ARG A 85 9.51 -16.19 -8.73
CA ARG A 85 10.32 -16.87 -7.70
C ARG A 85 11.76 -16.37 -7.76
N CYS A 86 12.04 -15.18 -7.24
CA CYS A 86 13.39 -14.63 -7.27
C CYS A 86 14.24 -15.08 -6.08
N PHE A 87 13.61 -15.33 -4.92
CA PHE A 87 14.28 -15.91 -3.77
C PHE A 87 13.92 -17.40 -3.64
N PRO A 88 14.89 -18.30 -3.44
CA PRO A 88 14.59 -19.72 -3.37
C PRO A 88 13.77 -20.12 -2.12
N SER A 89 13.93 -19.38 -1.01
CA SER A 89 13.26 -19.59 0.28
C SER A 89 13.20 -18.30 1.14
N THR A 90 12.36 -18.31 2.18
CA THR A 90 12.27 -17.20 3.16
C THR A 90 13.59 -16.91 3.86
N ILE A 91 14.41 -17.92 4.17
CA ILE A 91 15.67 -17.69 4.89
C ILE A 91 16.69 -16.96 4.02
N GLU A 92 16.75 -17.26 2.71
CA GLU A 92 17.64 -16.56 1.78
C GLU A 92 17.20 -15.11 1.60
N TYR A 93 15.88 -14.84 1.59
CA TYR A 93 15.36 -13.48 1.63
C TYR A 93 15.79 -12.74 2.92
N ASP A 94 15.53 -13.31 4.09
CA ASP A 94 15.85 -12.67 5.38
C ASP A 94 17.37 -12.47 5.55
N GLN A 95 18.18 -13.41 5.05
CA GLN A 95 19.65 -13.29 5.02
C GLN A 95 20.14 -12.22 4.04
N PHE A 96 19.48 -12.08 2.89
CA PHE A 96 19.85 -11.09 1.88
C PHE A 96 19.74 -9.66 2.41
N PHE A 97 18.70 -9.36 3.19
CA PHE A 97 18.50 -8.02 3.76
C PHE A 97 19.15 -7.80 5.13
N ALA A 98 19.64 -8.86 5.76
CA ALA A 98 20.25 -8.80 7.08
C ALA A 98 21.36 -7.74 7.17
N ASN A 99 21.21 -6.76 8.06
CA ASN A 99 22.18 -5.68 8.27
C ASN A 99 22.49 -4.83 7.03
N THR A 100 21.61 -4.83 6.02
CA THR A 100 21.74 -3.98 4.84
C THR A 100 21.12 -2.60 5.07
N VAL A 101 21.29 -1.69 4.10
CA VAL A 101 20.65 -0.38 4.13
C VAL A 101 19.12 -0.45 4.16
N VAL A 102 18.51 -1.51 3.63
CA VAL A 102 17.05 -1.69 3.64
C VAL A 102 16.55 -1.96 5.06
N GLU A 103 17.23 -2.85 5.80
CA GLU A 103 16.89 -3.14 7.21
C GLU A 103 17.26 -1.97 8.14
N GLN A 104 18.39 -1.31 7.88
CA GLN A 104 18.89 -0.19 8.70
C GLN A 104 18.24 1.16 8.36
N GLY A 105 17.52 1.27 7.24
CA GLY A 105 17.04 2.54 6.71
C GLY A 105 18.16 3.53 6.36
N ILE A 106 17.78 4.66 5.76
CA ILE A 106 18.70 5.79 5.56
C ILE A 106 18.82 6.57 6.88
N THR A 107 20.04 6.59 7.41
CA THR A 107 20.38 7.33 8.62
C THR A 107 20.66 8.78 8.27
N ILE A 108 19.86 9.67 8.86
CA ILE A 108 20.04 11.13 8.84
C ILE A 108 19.74 11.70 10.23
N SER A 109 20.21 12.91 10.49
CA SER A 109 19.80 13.70 11.65
C SER A 109 18.32 14.13 11.56
N SER A 110 17.78 14.63 12.66
CA SER A 110 16.42 15.14 12.84
C SER A 110 16.10 16.37 11.96
N ILE A 111 14.82 16.70 11.85
CA ILE A 111 14.34 17.90 11.15
C ILE A 111 14.82 19.20 11.79
N MET A 112 15.18 19.18 13.08
CA MET A 112 15.68 20.37 13.78
C MET A 112 17.04 20.80 13.21
N ASN A 113 17.87 19.83 12.81
CA ASN A 113 19.13 20.11 12.10
C ASN A 113 18.88 20.57 10.66
N LEU A 114 17.77 20.15 10.02
CA LEU A 114 17.37 20.60 8.67
C LEU A 114 16.80 22.03 8.64
N SER A 115 16.04 22.43 9.66
CA SER A 115 15.47 23.79 9.75
C SER A 115 16.54 24.86 10.06
N LEU A 116 17.57 24.48 10.82
CA LEU A 116 18.78 25.31 11.04
C LEU A 116 19.73 25.34 9.82
N SER A 117 19.48 24.50 8.81
CA SER A 117 20.34 24.22 7.64
C SER A 117 20.02 25.09 6.41
N SER A 118 19.42 26.28 6.55
CA SER A 118 19.21 27.20 5.43
C SER A 118 20.52 27.78 4.83
N SER A 119 21.69 27.35 5.31
CA SER A 119 23.00 27.65 4.74
C SER A 119 23.44 26.59 3.71
N SER A 120 24.07 27.04 2.61
CA SER A 120 24.55 26.17 1.52
C SER A 120 25.56 25.08 1.95
N ALA A 121 26.25 25.28 3.07
CA ALA A 121 27.25 24.34 3.61
C ALA A 121 26.64 23.14 4.36
N SER A 122 25.43 23.28 4.92
CA SER A 122 24.75 22.19 5.62
C SER A 122 24.00 21.27 4.65
N SER A 123 23.39 21.84 3.60
CA SER A 123 22.83 21.07 2.48
C SER A 123 23.89 20.23 1.75
N SER A 124 25.14 20.71 1.63
CA SER A 124 26.23 19.92 1.05
C SER A 124 26.70 18.80 1.98
N THR A 125 26.63 18.98 3.30
CA THR A 125 26.99 17.95 4.28
C THR A 125 25.99 16.79 4.23
N LEU A 126 24.69 17.07 4.31
CA LEU A 126 23.65 16.04 4.23
C LEU A 126 23.66 15.32 2.88
N PHE A 127 23.87 16.05 1.77
CA PHE A 127 24.03 15.43 0.47
C PHE A 127 25.19 14.41 0.47
N ASN A 128 26.34 14.77 1.04
CA ASN A 128 27.50 13.87 1.14
C ASN A 128 27.25 12.65 2.05
N GLU A 129 26.35 12.74 3.04
CA GLU A 129 25.92 11.63 3.90
C GLU A 129 24.92 10.69 3.20
N LEU A 130 24.05 11.23 2.34
CA LEU A 130 23.04 10.46 1.61
C LEU A 130 23.65 9.62 0.48
N VAL A 131 24.58 10.19 -0.29
CA VAL A 131 25.19 9.54 -1.47
C VAL A 131 25.71 8.12 -1.20
N PRO A 132 26.55 7.86 -0.16
CA PRO A 132 27.03 6.50 0.09
C PRO A 132 25.92 5.52 0.49
N GLN A 133 24.84 5.99 1.12
CA GLN A 133 23.70 5.16 1.52
C GLN A 133 22.85 4.78 0.30
N TYR A 134 22.53 5.74 -0.57
CA TYR A 134 21.86 5.46 -1.85
C TYR A 134 22.71 4.60 -2.79
N ARG A 135 24.04 4.73 -2.76
CA ARG A 135 24.93 3.83 -3.51
C ARG A 135 24.80 2.38 -3.04
N LYS A 136 24.78 2.15 -1.73
CA LYS A 136 24.52 0.80 -1.17
C LYS A 136 23.15 0.29 -1.57
N LEU A 137 22.13 1.15 -1.57
CA LEU A 137 20.76 0.77 -1.97
C LEU A 137 20.72 0.34 -3.45
N LEU A 138 21.33 1.11 -4.35
CA LEU A 138 21.36 0.79 -5.78
C LEU A 138 22.11 -0.52 -6.07
N GLU A 139 23.27 -0.75 -5.44
CA GLU A 139 23.99 -2.02 -5.61
C GLU A 139 23.20 -3.22 -5.06
N LEU A 140 22.48 -3.05 -3.94
CA LEU A 140 21.59 -4.08 -3.41
C LEU A 140 20.45 -4.38 -4.39
N LYS A 141 19.82 -3.34 -4.97
CA LYS A 141 18.76 -3.49 -5.98
C LYS A 141 19.24 -4.16 -7.26
N LYS A 142 20.48 -3.90 -7.68
CA LYS A 142 21.09 -4.60 -8.80
C LYS A 142 21.25 -6.10 -8.50
N ALA A 143 21.76 -6.44 -7.31
CA ALA A 143 21.88 -7.83 -6.88
C ALA A 143 20.49 -8.53 -6.79
N GLN A 144 19.46 -7.83 -6.32
CA GLN A 144 18.08 -8.32 -6.32
C GLN A 144 17.58 -8.66 -7.74
N ALA A 145 17.81 -7.76 -8.70
CA ALA A 145 17.38 -8.00 -10.08
C ALA A 145 18.13 -9.17 -10.74
N GLU A 146 19.42 -9.36 -10.42
CA GLU A 146 20.21 -10.51 -10.88
C GLU A 146 19.64 -11.85 -10.38
N LEU A 147 19.09 -11.90 -9.15
CA LEU A 147 18.42 -13.11 -8.62
C LEU A 147 17.15 -13.48 -9.42
N CYS A 148 16.41 -12.50 -9.92
CA CYS A 148 15.18 -12.72 -10.69
C CYS A 148 15.40 -13.22 -12.13
N GLN A 149 16.61 -13.12 -12.68
CA GLN A 149 16.84 -13.37 -14.11
C GLN A 149 16.50 -14.81 -14.55
N ASN A 150 16.50 -15.77 -13.63
CA ASN A 150 16.22 -17.17 -13.91
C ASN A 150 14.78 -17.45 -14.38
N ILE A 151 13.84 -16.51 -14.19
CA ILE A 151 12.45 -16.63 -14.67
C ILE A 151 12.35 -16.33 -16.18
N GLY A 152 13.36 -15.65 -16.73
CA GLY A 152 13.48 -15.34 -18.15
C GLY A 152 12.34 -14.48 -18.69
N ASP A 153 12.00 -14.70 -19.97
CA ASP A 153 11.06 -13.86 -20.70
C ASP A 153 9.64 -13.82 -20.13
N ARG A 154 9.24 -14.83 -19.34
CA ARG A 154 7.89 -14.92 -18.75
C ARG A 154 7.55 -13.76 -17.81
N LEU A 155 8.56 -13.09 -17.27
CA LEU A 155 8.39 -11.88 -16.45
C LEU A 155 7.62 -10.78 -17.18
N ARG A 156 7.66 -10.71 -18.51
CA ARG A 156 7.06 -9.59 -19.27
C ARG A 156 5.53 -9.52 -19.21
N TYR A 157 4.87 -10.60 -18.77
CA TYR A 157 3.40 -10.72 -18.79
C TYR A 157 2.74 -10.40 -17.44
N MET A 158 3.48 -9.80 -16.50
CA MET A 158 2.98 -9.49 -15.15
C MET A 158 2.38 -8.08 -15.03
N GLY A 159 2.37 -7.28 -16.09
CA GLY A 159 1.85 -5.91 -16.08
C GLY A 159 0.33 -5.83 -15.89
N THR A 160 -0.15 -4.69 -15.39
CA THR A 160 -1.57 -4.46 -15.04
C THR A 160 -2.50 -4.57 -16.25
N THR A 161 -2.04 -4.16 -17.44
CA THR A 161 -2.78 -4.32 -18.69
C THR A 161 -3.21 -5.76 -18.93
N THR A 162 -2.31 -6.72 -18.65
CA THR A 162 -2.59 -8.15 -18.78
C THR A 162 -3.57 -8.61 -17.70
N VAL A 163 -3.39 -8.14 -16.47
CA VAL A 163 -4.27 -8.46 -15.34
C VAL A 163 -5.73 -8.06 -15.61
N VAL A 164 -5.97 -6.90 -16.21
CA VAL A 164 -7.35 -6.47 -16.56
C VAL A 164 -7.98 -7.38 -17.62
N LYS A 165 -7.19 -7.88 -18.58
CA LYS A 165 -7.66 -8.88 -19.57
C LYS A 165 -7.95 -10.23 -18.93
N ASP A 166 -7.14 -10.62 -17.94
CA ASP A 166 -7.37 -11.84 -17.17
C ASP A 166 -8.72 -11.75 -16.40
N MET A 167 -9.03 -10.59 -15.81
CA MET A 167 -10.31 -10.38 -15.11
C MET A 167 -11.52 -10.53 -16.03
N ASP A 168 -11.46 -10.03 -17.27
CA ASP A 168 -12.51 -10.25 -18.26
C ASP A 168 -12.66 -11.73 -18.62
N PHE A 169 -11.54 -12.42 -18.85
CA PHE A 169 -11.54 -13.85 -19.13
C PHE A 169 -12.16 -14.67 -17.98
N ILE A 170 -11.73 -14.43 -16.74
CA ILE A 170 -12.26 -15.10 -15.55
C ILE A 170 -13.76 -14.84 -15.42
N THR A 171 -14.21 -13.60 -15.66
CA THR A 171 -15.63 -13.23 -15.62
C THR A 171 -16.44 -14.03 -16.63
N LYS A 172 -15.97 -14.16 -17.88
CA LYS A 172 -16.63 -14.96 -18.91
C LYS A 172 -16.75 -16.43 -18.52
N VAL A 173 -15.70 -16.99 -17.93
CA VAL A 173 -15.68 -18.39 -17.46
C VAL A 173 -16.64 -18.62 -16.29
N LEU A 174 -16.70 -17.70 -15.33
CA LEU A 174 -17.49 -17.88 -14.10
C LEU A 174 -18.95 -17.47 -14.25
N ASP A 175 -19.21 -16.38 -14.99
CA ASP A 175 -20.50 -15.70 -15.03
C ASP A 175 -21.12 -15.62 -16.43
N GLY A 176 -20.38 -16.01 -17.48
CA GLY A 176 -20.84 -16.02 -18.87
C GLY A 176 -20.40 -14.80 -19.67
N ASP A 177 -20.54 -14.88 -21.00
CA ASP A 177 -19.94 -13.92 -21.94
C ASP A 177 -20.44 -12.48 -21.77
N ASP A 178 -21.70 -12.30 -21.38
CA ASP A 178 -22.32 -10.98 -21.22
C ASP A 178 -22.17 -10.39 -19.81
N ALA A 179 -21.58 -11.13 -18.87
CA ALA A 179 -21.46 -10.69 -17.48
C ALA A 179 -20.48 -9.51 -17.32
N LYS A 180 -20.82 -8.58 -16.42
CA LYS A 180 -19.97 -7.44 -16.07
C LYS A 180 -18.93 -7.81 -15.03
N ILE A 181 -17.78 -7.14 -15.12
CA ILE A 181 -16.68 -7.22 -14.16
C ILE A 181 -17.00 -6.25 -13.02
N ASN A 182 -17.37 -6.80 -11.86
CA ASN A 182 -17.56 -6.01 -10.63
C ASN A 182 -16.31 -6.12 -9.76
N TYR A 183 -15.94 -5.04 -9.09
CA TYR A 183 -14.61 -4.89 -8.51
C TYR A 183 -14.60 -4.00 -7.26
N TRP A 184 -13.83 -4.41 -6.26
CA TRP A 184 -13.36 -3.58 -5.15
C TRP A 184 -11.84 -3.73 -5.02
N GLY A 185 -11.11 -2.64 -5.26
CA GLY A 185 -9.65 -2.60 -5.11
C GLY A 185 -9.17 -1.56 -4.12
N GLU A 186 -8.22 -1.94 -3.27
CA GLU A 186 -7.56 -1.05 -2.32
C GLU A 186 -6.12 -0.74 -2.76
N SER A 187 -5.61 0.48 -2.51
CA SER A 187 -4.22 0.85 -2.76
C SER A 187 -3.82 0.68 -4.24
N TYR A 188 -2.75 -0.07 -4.60
CA TYR A 188 -2.48 -0.44 -6.00
C TYR A 188 -3.68 -1.11 -6.71
N GLY A 189 -4.60 -1.75 -5.97
CA GLY A 189 -5.87 -2.22 -6.52
C GLY A 189 -6.70 -1.09 -7.15
N SER A 190 -6.49 0.17 -6.76
CA SER A 190 -7.06 1.34 -7.41
C SER A 190 -6.54 1.52 -8.84
N ILE A 191 -5.28 1.16 -9.12
CA ILE A 191 -4.70 1.16 -10.47
C ILE A 191 -5.42 0.13 -11.34
N ILE A 192 -5.58 -1.11 -10.85
CA ILE A 192 -6.33 -2.15 -11.58
C ILE A 192 -7.76 -1.67 -11.89
N GLY A 193 -8.44 -1.07 -10.91
CA GLY A 193 -9.79 -0.54 -11.10
C GLY A 193 -9.84 0.62 -12.11
N ALA A 194 -8.87 1.53 -12.07
CA ALA A 194 -8.74 2.61 -13.05
C ALA A 194 -8.46 2.07 -14.46
N TYR A 195 -7.60 1.06 -14.60
CA TYR A 195 -7.33 0.42 -15.88
C TYR A 195 -8.58 -0.31 -16.39
N LEU A 196 -9.31 -1.02 -15.53
CA LEU A 196 -10.54 -1.71 -15.89
C LEU A 196 -11.56 -0.77 -16.54
N VAL A 197 -11.85 0.37 -15.90
CA VAL A 197 -12.87 1.30 -16.42
C VAL A 197 -12.41 2.03 -17.69
N ASN A 198 -11.10 2.22 -17.88
CA ASN A 198 -10.57 2.93 -19.04
C ASN A 198 -10.28 2.01 -20.25
N MET A 199 -9.86 0.78 -20.01
CA MET A 199 -9.55 -0.19 -21.05
C MET A 199 -10.78 -0.99 -21.50
N LEU A 200 -11.70 -1.30 -20.56
CA LEU A 200 -12.87 -2.13 -20.81
C LEU A 200 -14.17 -1.49 -20.26
N PRO A 201 -14.48 -0.22 -20.61
CA PRO A 201 -15.62 0.50 -20.01
C PRO A 201 -16.95 -0.25 -20.16
N LYS A 202 -17.19 -0.87 -21.32
CA LYS A 202 -18.42 -1.65 -21.57
C LYS A 202 -18.51 -2.95 -20.77
N ARG A 203 -17.41 -3.43 -20.19
CA ARG A 203 -17.36 -4.65 -19.35
C ARG A 203 -17.41 -4.32 -17.87
N ALA A 204 -17.07 -3.10 -17.46
CA ALA A 204 -17.11 -2.68 -16.07
C ALA A 204 -18.56 -2.57 -15.54
N GLY A 205 -18.79 -3.14 -14.35
CA GLY A 205 -20.05 -3.09 -13.62
C GLY A 205 -19.97 -2.20 -12.37
N TYR A 206 -20.20 -2.78 -11.19
CA TYR A 206 -19.98 -2.09 -9.92
C TYR A 206 -18.49 -2.01 -9.62
N VAL A 207 -17.91 -0.81 -9.62
CA VAL A 207 -16.48 -0.60 -9.37
C VAL A 207 -16.28 0.37 -8.21
N VAL A 208 -15.59 -0.11 -7.16
CA VAL A 208 -15.13 0.68 -6.02
C VAL A 208 -13.60 0.65 -5.98
N ILE A 209 -12.98 1.81 -5.84
CA ILE A 209 -11.54 1.93 -5.58
C ILE A 209 -11.31 2.78 -4.32
N ASP A 210 -10.43 2.33 -3.43
CA ASP A 210 -10.24 2.90 -2.09
C ASP A 210 -8.74 3.07 -1.76
N GLY A 211 -8.31 4.28 -1.43
CA GLY A 211 -6.89 4.63 -1.32
C GLY A 211 -6.24 4.69 -2.70
N ILE A 212 -6.25 5.88 -3.30
CA ILE A 212 -6.04 6.05 -4.74
C ILE A 212 -4.58 6.34 -5.06
N VAL A 213 -3.93 5.41 -5.77
CA VAL A 213 -2.67 5.72 -6.46
C VAL A 213 -3.00 6.55 -7.72
N ASP A 214 -2.28 7.64 -7.95
CA ASP A 214 -2.41 8.45 -9.17
C ASP A 214 -2.03 7.62 -10.41
N PRO A 215 -3.01 7.23 -11.27
CA PRO A 215 -2.75 6.34 -12.39
C PRO A 215 -1.99 7.03 -13.53
N VAL A 216 -2.04 8.37 -13.60
CA VAL A 216 -1.29 9.12 -14.61
C VAL A 216 0.19 9.05 -14.29
N SER A 217 0.56 9.39 -13.05
CA SER A 217 1.95 9.29 -12.59
C SER A 217 2.46 7.84 -12.64
N TRP A 218 1.66 6.87 -12.17
CA TRP A 218 2.01 5.45 -12.21
C TRP A 218 2.41 4.99 -13.62
N SER A 219 1.61 5.34 -14.63
CA SER A 219 1.79 4.88 -16.00
C SER A 219 2.72 5.76 -16.84
N ASN A 220 3.08 6.97 -16.41
CA ASN A 220 3.84 7.91 -17.23
C ASN A 220 5.12 8.43 -16.60
N GLU A 221 5.41 8.08 -15.34
CA GLU A 221 6.63 8.53 -14.65
C GLU A 221 7.50 7.36 -14.17
N PRO A 222 8.82 7.52 -14.20
CA PRO A 222 9.73 6.55 -13.62
C PRO A 222 9.45 6.26 -12.15
N THR A 223 9.60 5.01 -11.71
CA THR A 223 9.30 4.63 -10.32
C THR A 223 10.04 5.45 -9.27
N HIS A 224 11.27 5.87 -9.55
CA HIS A 224 12.09 6.65 -8.62
C HIS A 224 11.57 8.05 -8.33
N THR A 225 10.62 8.59 -9.12
CA THR A 225 10.02 9.91 -8.88
C THR A 225 8.72 9.84 -8.06
N LEU A 226 8.14 8.65 -7.92
CA LEU A 226 6.87 8.43 -7.23
C LEU A 226 6.89 8.70 -5.71
N PRO A 227 7.96 8.39 -4.95
CA PRO A 227 7.95 8.54 -3.49
C PRO A 227 7.58 9.96 -3.01
N ALA A 228 8.13 10.98 -3.67
CA ALA A 228 7.86 12.37 -3.31
C ALA A 228 6.38 12.75 -3.47
N LYS A 229 5.64 12.08 -4.36
CA LYS A 229 4.21 12.32 -4.54
C LYS A 229 3.39 11.61 -3.47
N TRP A 230 3.80 10.41 -3.08
CA TRP A 230 3.07 9.56 -2.14
C TRP A 230 3.18 10.10 -0.71
N LEU A 231 4.33 10.66 -0.35
CA LEU A 231 4.60 11.24 0.97
C LEU A 231 3.88 12.57 1.25
N GLY A 232 3.14 13.14 0.29
CA GLY A 232 2.55 14.48 0.41
C GLY A 232 1.61 14.68 1.61
N TYR A 233 1.09 13.61 2.20
CA TYR A 233 0.20 13.64 3.37
C TYR A 233 0.71 12.81 4.56
N ALA A 234 1.95 12.30 4.48
CA ALA A 234 2.59 11.59 5.61
C ALA A 234 2.73 12.50 6.84
N GLU A 235 3.15 13.76 6.64
CA GLU A 235 3.23 14.77 7.69
C GLU A 235 1.89 15.04 8.36
N LYS A 236 0.80 15.09 7.58
CA LYS A 236 -0.53 15.33 8.12
C LYS A 236 -1.00 14.18 9.00
N THR A 237 -0.68 12.95 8.59
CA THR A 237 -0.98 11.73 9.36
C THR A 237 -0.17 11.69 10.65
N TYR A 238 1.12 12.03 10.59
CA TYR A 238 1.99 12.09 11.76
C TYR A 238 1.57 13.17 12.76
N GLU A 239 1.20 14.36 12.28
CA GLU A 239 0.61 15.40 13.12
C GLU A 239 -0.67 14.88 13.82
N THR A 240 -1.52 14.16 13.10
CA THR A 240 -2.76 13.58 13.65
C THR A 240 -2.47 12.52 14.72
N PHE A 241 -1.44 11.69 14.52
CA PHE A 241 -0.96 10.75 15.54
C PHE A 241 -0.55 11.46 16.83
N LEU A 242 0.28 12.51 16.72
CA LEU A 242 0.76 13.25 17.88
C LEU A 242 -0.37 13.99 18.60
N GLN A 243 -1.28 14.61 17.86
CA GLN A 243 -2.46 15.29 18.42
C GLN A 243 -3.42 14.31 19.12
N ASN A 244 -3.64 13.14 18.54
CA ASN A 244 -4.47 12.12 19.16
C ASN A 244 -3.80 11.52 20.41
N CYS A 245 -2.47 11.38 20.41
CA CYS A 245 -1.72 11.00 21.60
C CYS A 245 -1.86 12.03 22.73
N THR A 246 -1.75 13.33 22.43
CA THR A 246 -2.02 14.41 23.40
C THR A 246 -3.42 14.29 24.01
N LYS A 247 -4.45 14.13 23.17
CA LYS A 247 -5.85 14.00 23.62
C LYS A 247 -6.10 12.72 24.43
N ALA A 248 -5.37 11.66 24.13
CA ALA A 248 -5.52 10.37 24.82
C ALA A 248 -4.89 10.38 26.23
N GLY A 249 -3.93 11.28 26.47
CA GLY A 249 -3.24 11.42 27.75
C GLY A 249 -2.28 10.27 28.07
N PRO A 250 -1.49 10.38 29.16
CA PRO A 250 -0.45 9.42 29.54
C PRO A 250 -0.99 8.00 29.80
N THR A 251 -2.27 7.86 30.15
CA THR A 251 -2.90 6.57 30.44
C THR A 251 -3.03 5.70 29.18
N LEU A 252 -3.39 6.30 28.04
CA LEU A 252 -3.63 5.59 26.78
C LEU A 252 -2.50 5.77 25.77
N CYS A 253 -1.77 6.89 25.86
CA CYS A 253 -0.58 7.16 25.07
C CYS A 253 0.64 7.41 25.97
N PRO A 254 1.52 6.41 26.19
CA PRO A 254 2.68 6.53 27.06
C PRO A 254 3.81 7.43 26.50
N LEU A 255 3.59 8.06 25.35
CA LEU A 255 4.47 9.12 24.84
C LEU A 255 4.13 10.49 25.45
N ALA A 256 2.90 10.69 25.91
CA ALA A 256 2.49 11.87 26.67
C ALA A 256 2.95 11.71 28.13
N LYS A 257 3.56 12.75 28.70
CA LYS A 257 4.07 12.76 30.08
C LYS A 257 3.04 13.24 31.10
N TYR A 258 2.07 14.04 30.64
CA TYR A 258 1.00 14.60 31.46
C TYR A 258 -0.21 14.90 30.56
N GLU A 259 -1.37 15.10 31.17
CA GLU A 259 -2.62 15.43 30.45
C GLU A 259 -2.47 16.71 29.63
N ASP A 260 -3.04 16.70 28.41
CA ASP A 260 -3.00 17.84 27.48
C ASP A 260 -1.58 18.35 27.15
N GLU A 261 -0.55 17.50 27.23
CA GLU A 261 0.80 17.87 26.81
C GLU A 261 0.81 18.33 25.34
N PRO A 262 1.34 19.53 25.01
CA PRO A 262 1.42 20.00 23.64
C PRO A 262 2.10 18.97 22.74
N TRP A 263 1.43 18.59 21.63
CA TRP A 263 1.92 17.54 20.72
C TRP A 263 3.32 17.82 20.18
N LYS A 264 3.73 19.10 20.09
CA LYS A 264 5.09 19.52 19.75
C LYS A 264 6.15 19.03 20.73
N ASN A 265 5.83 18.89 22.02
CA ASN A 265 6.78 18.32 22.99
C ASN A 265 6.97 16.81 22.77
N ILE A 266 5.95 16.12 22.24
CA ILE A 266 6.04 14.71 21.85
C ILE A 266 6.90 14.60 20.58
N GLU A 267 6.66 15.45 19.58
CA GLU A 267 7.47 15.55 18.35
C GLU A 267 8.95 15.78 18.68
N LEU A 268 9.26 16.74 19.56
CA LEU A 268 10.63 17.05 19.98
C LEU A 268 11.34 15.82 20.56
N ARG A 269 10.65 14.94 21.29
CA ARG A 269 11.24 13.70 21.82
C ARG A 269 11.56 12.68 20.74
N PHE A 270 10.71 12.57 19.71
CA PHE A 270 11.04 11.74 18.53
C PHE A 270 12.29 12.27 17.84
N GLU A 271 12.37 13.58 17.62
CA GLU A 271 13.51 14.19 16.96
C GLU A 271 14.81 14.06 17.77
N GLU A 272 14.76 14.30 19.09
CA GLU A 272 15.88 14.06 20.01
C GLU A 272 16.34 12.59 19.97
N PHE A 273 15.38 11.65 19.95
CA PHE A 273 15.67 10.23 19.85
C PHE A 273 16.32 9.87 18.50
N PHE A 274 15.83 10.42 17.39
CA PHE A 274 16.42 10.18 16.07
C PHE A 274 17.84 10.76 15.96
N ASP A 275 18.07 11.97 16.48
CA ASP A 275 19.42 12.57 16.53
C ASP A 275 20.38 11.74 17.40
N ALA A 276 19.93 11.35 18.61
CA ALA A 276 20.74 10.55 19.51
C ALA A 276 21.09 9.18 18.90
N THR A 277 20.13 8.54 18.23
CA THR A 277 20.30 7.24 17.58
C THR A 277 21.14 7.35 16.30
N ALA A 278 21.06 8.46 15.57
CA ALA A 278 21.92 8.71 14.40
C ALA A 278 23.38 8.88 14.82
N ALA A 279 23.63 9.61 15.91
CA ALA A 279 24.98 9.78 16.45
C ALA A 279 25.52 8.51 17.12
N ARG A 280 24.65 7.74 17.80
CA ARG A 280 24.99 6.52 18.52
C ARG A 280 23.86 5.49 18.37
N PRO A 281 23.96 4.57 17.39
CA PRO A 281 23.01 3.47 17.25
C PRO A 281 22.87 2.66 18.54
N ILE A 282 21.65 2.21 18.83
CA ILE A 282 21.35 1.50 20.09
C ILE A 282 21.68 0.02 19.92
N SER A 283 22.51 -0.53 20.81
CA SER A 283 22.83 -1.96 20.84
C SER A 283 21.64 -2.79 21.32
N VAL A 284 21.27 -3.84 20.59
CA VAL A 284 20.16 -4.74 20.91
C VAL A 284 20.66 -6.19 20.95
N PRO A 285 21.32 -6.61 22.05
CA PRO A 285 21.98 -7.92 22.12
C PRO A 285 20.99 -9.09 22.26
N LEU A 286 19.77 -8.84 22.73
CA LEU A 286 18.72 -9.85 22.96
C LEU A 286 17.53 -9.70 21.99
N GLY A 287 17.74 -9.03 20.86
CA GLY A 287 16.76 -8.96 19.79
C GLY A 287 16.61 -10.31 19.06
N ASN A 288 15.63 -10.38 18.16
CA ASN A 288 15.39 -11.52 17.26
C ASN A 288 16.67 -12.01 16.57
N ARG A 289 17.54 -11.04 16.23
CA ARG A 289 18.95 -11.24 15.92
C ARG A 289 19.77 -10.19 16.68
N PRO A 290 20.92 -10.51 17.29
CA PRO A 290 21.78 -9.49 17.88
C PRO A 290 22.20 -8.45 16.83
N GLY A 291 22.02 -7.16 17.14
CA GLY A 291 22.33 -6.09 16.19
C GLY A 291 22.23 -4.69 16.79
N VAL A 292 22.07 -3.69 15.91
CA VAL A 292 21.94 -2.28 16.30
C VAL A 292 20.70 -1.67 15.68
N LEU A 293 19.96 -0.89 16.47
CA LEU A 293 18.90 -0.04 15.97
C LEU A 293 19.50 1.30 15.50
N THR A 294 19.30 1.61 14.23
CA THR A 294 19.70 2.87 13.58
C THR A 294 18.55 3.87 13.56
N SER A 295 18.84 5.16 13.39
CA SER A 295 17.79 6.18 13.29
C SER A 295 16.91 6.00 12.06
N GLY A 296 17.50 5.56 10.94
CA GLY A 296 16.78 5.28 9.70
C GLY A 296 15.73 4.18 9.87
N ALA A 297 16.11 3.07 10.50
CA ALA A 297 15.21 1.94 10.77
C ALA A 297 14.09 2.35 11.73
N ALA A 298 14.43 3.05 12.81
CA ALA A 298 13.44 3.55 13.75
C ALA A 298 12.48 4.56 13.11
N ARG A 299 12.94 5.42 12.19
CA ARG A 299 12.11 6.39 11.49
C ARG A 299 11.21 5.74 10.44
N GLY A 300 11.73 4.78 9.68
CA GLY A 300 10.93 4.03 8.72
C GLY A 300 9.83 3.20 9.37
N TYR A 301 10.10 2.64 10.56
CA TYR A 301 9.06 1.92 11.29
C TYR A 301 7.99 2.84 11.88
N LEU A 302 8.33 4.10 12.21
CA LEU A 302 7.35 5.09 12.65
C LEU A 302 6.37 5.40 11.51
N GLU A 303 6.89 5.55 10.29
CA GLU A 303 6.08 5.75 9.10
C GLU A 303 5.14 4.56 8.85
N THR A 304 5.60 3.33 9.08
CA THR A 304 4.75 2.13 8.95
C THR A 304 3.52 2.19 9.88
N PHE A 305 3.64 2.74 11.09
CA PHE A 305 2.48 2.95 11.96
C PHE A 305 1.50 4.00 11.43
N MET A 306 1.93 4.93 10.58
CA MET A 306 1.04 5.93 9.99
C MET A 306 0.02 5.30 9.05
N TYR A 307 0.34 4.15 8.44
CA TYR A 307 -0.60 3.37 7.63
C TYR A 307 -1.85 2.95 8.40
N ASN A 308 -1.73 2.63 9.71
CA ASN A 308 -2.81 2.07 10.51
C ASN A 308 -2.97 2.77 11.87
N PRO A 309 -3.92 3.71 12.00
CA PRO A 309 -4.24 4.35 13.27
C PRO A 309 -4.69 3.40 14.38
N GLN A 310 -5.19 2.21 14.06
CA GLN A 310 -5.55 1.20 15.06
C GLN A 310 -4.34 0.66 15.84
N ARG A 311 -3.12 0.83 15.29
CA ARG A 311 -1.86 0.40 15.93
C ARG A 311 -1.11 1.54 16.60
N TRP A 312 -1.65 2.76 16.64
CA TRP A 312 -0.97 3.90 17.26
C TRP A 312 -0.72 3.74 18.77
N SER A 313 -1.57 2.99 19.48
CA SER A 313 -1.34 2.66 20.89
C SER A 313 -0.13 1.72 21.08
N GLU A 314 0.10 0.80 20.13
CA GLU A 314 1.29 -0.04 20.08
C GLU A 314 2.53 0.79 19.77
N ALA A 315 2.45 1.66 18.76
CA ALA A 315 3.52 2.60 18.41
C ALA A 315 3.96 3.40 19.65
N ALA A 316 3.00 3.98 20.38
CA ALA A 316 3.29 4.77 21.56
C ALA A 316 4.01 3.98 22.65
N LYS A 317 3.63 2.72 22.87
CA LYS A 317 4.32 1.83 23.83
C LYS A 317 5.75 1.52 23.40
N VAL A 318 5.93 1.15 22.13
CA VAL A 318 7.22 0.74 21.57
C VAL A 318 8.22 1.90 21.59
N TYR A 319 7.81 3.10 21.16
CA TYR A 319 8.70 4.27 21.18
C TYR A 319 8.94 4.82 22.58
N SER A 320 7.96 4.75 23.48
CA SER A 320 8.18 5.15 24.88
C SER A 320 9.25 4.29 25.55
N ALA A 321 9.24 2.97 25.31
CA ALA A 321 10.31 2.07 25.77
C ALA A 321 11.67 2.40 25.13
N ALA A 322 11.70 2.65 23.82
CA ALA A 322 12.92 3.02 23.11
C ALA A 322 13.53 4.33 23.61
N PHE A 323 12.70 5.34 23.92
CA PHE A 323 13.14 6.61 24.54
C PHE A 323 13.77 6.40 25.91
N ALA A 324 13.34 5.38 26.64
CA ALA A 324 13.92 4.98 27.93
C ALA A 324 15.20 4.13 27.79
N GLY A 325 15.65 3.84 26.56
CA GLY A 325 16.85 3.08 26.25
C GLY A 325 16.62 1.59 25.99
N ASP A 326 15.38 1.08 26.11
CA ASP A 326 15.03 -0.28 25.72
C ASP A 326 14.43 -0.30 24.31
N ALA A 327 15.30 -0.47 23.32
CA ALA A 327 14.93 -0.54 21.91
C ALA A 327 14.49 -1.94 21.44
N THR A 328 14.43 -2.95 22.34
CA THR A 328 14.27 -4.35 21.95
C THR A 328 12.97 -4.61 21.19
N LEU A 329 11.85 -4.04 21.67
CA LEU A 329 10.55 -4.19 21.01
C LEU A 329 10.54 -3.55 19.62
N LEU A 330 11.08 -2.33 19.50
CA LEU A 330 11.16 -1.63 18.22
C LEU A 330 12.05 -2.39 17.23
N TYR A 331 13.19 -2.89 17.70
CA TYR A 331 14.11 -3.66 16.89
C TYR A 331 13.49 -4.97 16.40
N ASN A 332 12.75 -5.69 17.25
CA ASN A 332 12.10 -6.96 16.89
C ASN A 332 10.92 -6.81 15.92
N LEU A 333 10.37 -5.61 15.82
CA LEU A 333 9.35 -5.28 14.82
C LEU A 333 9.95 -5.03 13.42
N ILE A 334 11.24 -4.67 13.37
CA ILE A 334 12.00 -4.43 12.13
C ILE A 334 12.70 -5.71 11.68
N VAL A 335 13.32 -6.42 12.63
CA VAL A 335 14.13 -7.61 12.37
C VAL A 335 13.29 -8.86 12.59
N PRO A 336 13.09 -9.71 11.56
CA PRO A 336 12.22 -10.87 11.67
C PRO A 336 12.74 -11.88 12.71
N PRO A 337 11.85 -12.63 13.38
CA PRO A 337 12.25 -13.69 14.31
C PRO A 337 12.99 -14.81 13.57
N PRO A 338 13.86 -15.57 14.26
CA PRO A 338 14.47 -16.76 13.68
C PRO A 338 13.40 -17.74 13.18
N LEU A 339 13.49 -18.15 11.92
CA LEU A 339 12.55 -19.08 11.31
C LEU A 339 12.65 -20.48 11.94
N THR A 340 11.50 -21.14 12.11
CA THR A 340 11.44 -22.56 12.45
C THR A 340 11.87 -23.44 11.26
N ALA A 341 12.25 -24.70 11.53
CA ALA A 341 12.63 -25.65 10.48
C ALA A 341 11.51 -25.92 9.43
N SER A 342 10.24 -25.70 9.79
CA SER A 342 9.10 -25.79 8.87
C SER A 342 8.92 -24.54 8.00
N GLU A 343 9.17 -23.34 8.54
CA GLU A 343 9.15 -22.07 7.79
C GLU A 343 10.36 -21.95 6.85
N ASN A 344 11.41 -22.72 7.11
CA ASN A 344 12.62 -22.81 6.30
C ASN A 344 12.39 -23.41 4.90
N GLN A 345 11.29 -24.14 4.67
CA GLN A 345 10.99 -24.81 3.39
C GLN A 345 9.87 -24.13 2.58
N SER A 346 9.18 -23.14 3.16
CA SER A 346 8.18 -22.36 2.43
C SER A 346 8.84 -21.32 1.53
N HIS A 347 8.22 -21.07 0.38
CA HIS A 347 8.48 -19.85 -0.38
C HIS A 347 8.29 -18.63 0.53
N PRO A 348 9.04 -17.53 0.31
CA PRO A 348 8.80 -16.28 1.02
C PRO A 348 7.31 -15.93 0.99
N ALA A 349 6.81 -15.37 2.08
CA ALA A 349 5.45 -14.83 2.10
C ALA A 349 5.26 -13.93 0.87
N PRO A 350 4.09 -13.87 0.24
CA PRO A 350 3.94 -13.19 -1.05
C PRO A 350 4.28 -11.69 -1.09
N ARG A 351 4.53 -11.01 0.05
CA ARG A 351 5.12 -9.66 0.06
C ARG A 351 6.66 -9.63 0.06
N ARG A 352 7.32 -10.79 0.18
CA ARG A 352 8.76 -10.98 0.30
C ARG A 352 9.41 -11.56 -0.97
N ASP A 353 8.72 -11.55 -2.11
CA ASP A 353 9.39 -11.74 -3.40
C ASP A 353 9.26 -10.47 -4.24
N LEU A 354 9.91 -10.41 -5.40
CA LEU A 354 9.99 -9.23 -6.25
C LEU A 354 8.77 -9.09 -7.19
N TYR A 355 7.58 -9.52 -6.75
CA TYR A 355 6.32 -9.38 -7.48
C TYR A 355 6.00 -7.91 -7.75
N SER A 356 6.04 -7.09 -6.71
CA SER A 356 5.73 -5.67 -6.78
C SER A 356 6.71 -4.94 -7.70
N HIS A 357 7.99 -5.34 -7.64
CA HIS A 357 9.05 -4.85 -8.52
C HIS A 357 8.76 -5.20 -9.98
N ALA A 358 8.41 -6.47 -10.26
CA ALA A 358 8.06 -6.91 -11.61
C ALA A 358 6.90 -6.09 -12.18
N ILE A 359 5.80 -5.98 -11.43
CA ILE A 359 4.58 -5.29 -11.86
C ILE A 359 4.87 -3.82 -12.13
N ALA A 360 5.50 -3.12 -11.18
CA ALA A 360 5.79 -1.69 -11.32
C ALA A 360 6.71 -1.42 -12.53
N CYS A 361 7.80 -2.18 -12.70
CA CYS A 361 8.73 -1.96 -13.81
C CYS A 361 8.14 -2.26 -15.20
N LEU A 362 7.05 -3.03 -15.25
CA LEU A 362 6.30 -3.32 -16.46
C LEU A 362 5.24 -2.25 -16.75
N ASP A 363 4.67 -1.64 -15.71
CA ASP A 363 3.65 -0.61 -15.83
C ASP A 363 4.23 0.78 -16.09
N THR A 364 5.38 1.11 -15.50
CA THR A 364 6.00 2.44 -15.59
C THR A 364 6.92 2.56 -16.81
N PRO A 365 7.19 3.77 -17.32
CA PRO A 365 8.23 3.96 -18.33
C PRO A 365 9.60 3.52 -17.77
N PRO A 366 10.59 3.25 -18.65
CA PRO A 366 11.96 3.06 -18.21
C PRO A 366 12.44 4.29 -17.43
N PRO A 367 13.41 4.13 -16.51
CA PRO A 367 13.99 5.26 -15.81
C PRO A 367 14.43 6.34 -16.79
N SER A 368 13.78 7.49 -16.68
CA SER A 368 14.13 8.69 -17.43
C SER A 368 14.95 9.58 -16.52
N PRO A 369 16.02 10.21 -17.00
CA PRO A 369 16.95 10.95 -16.17
C PRO A 369 16.39 12.32 -15.87
N LEU A 370 16.52 12.73 -14.61
CA LEU A 370 16.28 14.11 -14.23
C LEU A 370 17.27 15.11 -14.88
N LEU A 371 18.41 14.69 -15.49
CA LEU A 371 19.38 15.64 -16.09
C LEU A 371 20.27 15.16 -17.27
N SER A 372 20.36 13.88 -17.69
CA SER A 372 21.50 13.43 -18.56
C SER A 372 21.34 12.25 -19.55
N GLY A 373 20.16 11.70 -19.77
CA GLY A 373 19.97 10.55 -20.69
C GLY A 373 20.26 9.13 -20.14
N ASN A 374 20.58 8.95 -18.85
CA ASN A 374 20.98 7.67 -18.24
C ASN A 374 20.13 7.23 -17.02
N ASP A 375 20.37 6.01 -16.52
CA ASP A 375 19.81 5.48 -15.27
C ASP A 375 20.09 6.38 -14.05
N PRO A 376 19.20 6.41 -13.02
CA PRO A 376 19.38 7.27 -11.86
C PRO A 376 20.63 6.87 -11.06
N THR A 377 21.50 7.85 -10.80
CA THR A 377 22.69 7.67 -9.97
C THR A 377 22.36 7.83 -8.48
N ALA A 378 23.27 7.41 -7.60
CA ALA A 378 23.13 7.64 -6.15
C ALA A 378 23.05 9.14 -5.83
N GLU A 379 23.76 9.97 -6.59
CA GLU A 379 23.73 11.42 -6.51
C GLU A 379 22.36 11.98 -6.91
N ASP A 380 21.73 11.45 -7.96
CA ASP A 380 20.38 11.88 -8.37
C ASP A 380 19.34 11.55 -7.32
N LEU A 381 19.35 10.31 -6.79
CA LEU A 381 18.47 9.90 -5.71
C LEU A 381 18.72 10.69 -4.42
N SER A 382 19.97 11.05 -4.13
CA SER A 382 20.31 11.89 -2.98
C SER A 382 19.75 13.32 -3.13
N ARG A 383 19.78 13.90 -4.34
CA ARG A 383 19.16 15.22 -4.60
C ARG A 383 17.65 15.15 -4.46
N LEU A 384 17.02 14.11 -4.99
CA LEU A 384 15.57 13.92 -4.89
C LEU A 384 15.15 13.71 -3.43
N GLY A 385 15.86 12.88 -2.68
CA GLY A 385 15.63 12.67 -1.25
C GLY A 385 15.78 13.95 -0.45
N LEU A 386 16.84 14.73 -0.69
CA LEU A 386 17.04 16.03 -0.04
C LEU A 386 15.93 17.02 -0.38
N GLN A 387 15.52 17.10 -1.64
CA GLN A 387 14.38 17.92 -2.06
C GLN A 387 13.10 17.49 -1.34
N THR A 388 12.84 16.19 -1.27
CA THR A 388 11.65 15.63 -0.61
C THR A 388 11.63 15.97 0.88
N LEU A 389 12.77 15.86 1.57
CA LEU A 389 12.91 16.31 2.96
C LEU A 389 12.63 17.80 3.14
N GLN A 390 13.04 18.63 2.18
CA GLN A 390 12.92 20.08 2.29
C GLN A 390 11.53 20.59 1.93
N THR A 391 10.84 19.96 0.98
CA THR A 391 9.63 20.53 0.36
C THR A 391 8.37 19.68 0.51
N VAL A 392 8.49 18.40 0.88
CA VAL A 392 7.33 17.47 0.95
C VAL A 392 7.13 16.95 2.36
N SER A 393 8.10 16.18 2.88
CA SER A 393 8.01 15.52 4.18
C SER A 393 9.35 15.58 4.89
N PRO A 394 9.53 16.54 5.82
CA PRO A 394 10.73 16.63 6.65
C PRO A 394 11.02 15.36 7.46
N HIS A 395 9.99 14.66 7.95
CA HIS A 395 10.19 13.48 8.79
C HIS A 395 10.48 12.23 7.96
N PHE A 396 9.88 12.06 6.78
CA PHE A 396 9.89 10.79 6.05
C PHE A 396 10.51 10.87 4.64
N GLY A 397 10.98 12.04 4.19
CA GLY A 397 11.43 12.25 2.81
C GLY A 397 12.57 11.38 2.27
N VAL A 398 13.34 10.72 3.14
CA VAL A 398 14.34 9.69 2.77
C VAL A 398 14.11 8.36 3.48
N SER A 399 12.94 8.20 4.11
CA SER A 399 12.57 6.96 4.75
C SER A 399 12.51 5.84 3.70
N LEU A 400 13.04 4.67 4.07
CA LEU A 400 12.96 3.48 3.25
C LEU A 400 11.77 2.59 3.62
N SER A 401 10.82 3.04 4.45
CA SER A 401 9.65 2.21 4.81
C SER A 401 8.86 1.76 3.57
N MET A 402 8.72 2.69 2.61
CA MET A 402 8.10 2.43 1.33
C MET A 402 8.99 1.55 0.46
N ASP A 403 10.32 1.71 0.45
CA ASP A 403 11.25 0.83 -0.28
C ASP A 403 11.32 -0.60 0.26
N VAL A 404 11.12 -0.81 1.57
CA VAL A 404 11.06 -2.14 2.19
C VAL A 404 9.83 -2.90 1.71
N ASN A 405 8.68 -2.22 1.59
CA ASN A 405 7.41 -2.85 1.19
C ASN A 405 7.20 -2.82 -0.34
N GLU A 406 7.77 -1.83 -1.01
CA GLU A 406 7.65 -1.55 -2.45
C GLU A 406 9.04 -1.30 -3.06
N PRO A 407 9.85 -2.36 -3.29
CA PRO A 407 11.27 -2.27 -3.67
C PRO A 407 11.57 -1.49 -4.95
N TYR A 408 10.56 -1.14 -5.75
CA TYR A 408 10.69 -0.35 -6.97
C TYR A 408 10.79 1.17 -6.75
N LEU A 409 10.43 1.67 -5.55
CA LEU A 409 10.23 3.10 -5.29
C LEU A 409 11.52 3.93 -5.23
N GLY A 410 12.60 3.46 -4.63
CA GLY A 410 13.93 4.10 -4.69
C GLY A 410 14.75 3.68 -5.91
N GLY A 411 14.11 3.41 -7.05
CA GLY A 411 14.72 2.81 -8.25
C GLY A 411 14.74 1.28 -8.25
N GLY A 412 15.56 0.69 -9.12
CA GLY A 412 15.69 -0.75 -9.36
C GLY A 412 15.15 -1.19 -10.73
N CYS A 413 14.16 -0.48 -11.28
CA CYS A 413 13.62 -0.75 -12.62
C CYS A 413 14.59 -0.50 -13.78
N GLN A 414 15.75 0.12 -13.53
CA GLN A 414 16.86 0.16 -14.48
C GLN A 414 17.54 -1.20 -14.65
N PHE A 415 17.50 -2.04 -13.61
CA PHE A 415 18.12 -3.35 -13.59
C PHE A 415 17.14 -4.46 -13.99
N TRP A 416 15.85 -4.14 -14.12
CA TRP A 416 14.83 -5.13 -14.47
C TRP A 416 15.03 -5.65 -15.90
N PRO A 417 15.07 -6.98 -16.13
CA PRO A 417 15.61 -7.55 -17.36
C PRO A 417 14.65 -7.49 -18.56
N VAL A 418 13.37 -7.21 -18.34
CA VAL A 418 12.33 -7.30 -19.39
C VAL A 418 11.41 -6.08 -19.39
N ARG A 419 10.68 -5.89 -20.50
CA ARG A 419 9.63 -4.87 -20.64
C ARG A 419 8.32 -5.51 -21.05
N ALA A 420 7.21 -4.89 -20.66
CA ALA A 420 5.89 -5.38 -20.99
C ALA A 420 5.66 -5.33 -22.51
N PRO A 421 4.95 -6.32 -23.08
CA PRO A 421 4.50 -6.26 -24.48
C PRO A 421 3.60 -5.06 -24.74
N GLU A 422 2.82 -4.67 -23.73
CA GLU A 422 1.85 -3.58 -23.80
C GLU A 422 1.80 -2.83 -22.48
N ARG A 423 1.73 -1.50 -22.56
CA ARG A 423 1.53 -0.60 -21.42
C ARG A 423 0.36 0.30 -21.72
N PHE A 424 -0.54 0.46 -20.75
CA PHE A 424 -1.59 1.46 -20.81
C PHE A 424 -1.12 2.75 -20.15
N SER A 425 -1.11 3.85 -20.89
CA SER A 425 -0.67 5.17 -20.44
C SER A 425 -1.80 6.21 -20.43
N GLY A 426 -3.03 5.76 -20.66
CA GLY A 426 -4.21 6.59 -20.90
C GLY A 426 -4.76 6.42 -22.33
N PRO A 427 -5.78 7.23 -22.70
CA PRO A 427 -6.36 8.34 -21.93
C PRO A 427 -7.07 7.88 -20.66
N TRP A 428 -7.20 8.80 -19.70
CA TRP A 428 -7.93 8.60 -18.44
C TRP A 428 -9.25 9.36 -18.53
N GLY A 429 -10.35 8.65 -18.75
CA GLY A 429 -11.68 9.20 -19.06
C GLY A 429 -11.91 9.41 -20.56
N GLY A 430 -12.80 10.36 -20.87
CA GLY A 430 -13.22 10.69 -22.24
C GLY A 430 -14.48 9.93 -22.69
N ASP A 431 -14.95 10.28 -23.90
CA ASP A 431 -16.26 9.87 -24.42
C ASP A 431 -16.49 8.35 -24.42
N GLU A 432 -15.46 7.55 -24.67
CA GLU A 432 -15.59 6.08 -24.67
C GLU A 432 -15.89 5.53 -23.27
N VAL A 433 -15.28 6.11 -22.23
CA VAL A 433 -15.56 5.74 -20.84
C VAL A 433 -16.94 6.26 -20.45
N GLU A 434 -17.25 7.52 -20.76
CA GLU A 434 -18.54 8.14 -20.44
C GLU A 434 -19.73 7.43 -21.08
N THR A 435 -19.60 6.99 -22.33
CA THR A 435 -20.66 6.28 -23.05
C THR A 435 -20.65 4.78 -22.82
N GLY A 436 -19.52 4.22 -22.38
CA GLY A 436 -19.34 2.79 -22.19
C GLY A 436 -19.73 2.29 -20.80
N LEU A 437 -19.56 3.09 -19.76
CA LEU A 437 -19.89 2.71 -18.39
C LEU A 437 -21.40 2.71 -18.15
N GLU A 438 -21.93 1.60 -17.63
CA GLU A 438 -23.33 1.52 -17.20
C GLU A 438 -23.58 2.22 -15.86
N ARG A 439 -22.51 2.42 -15.08
CA ARG A 439 -22.56 2.96 -13.73
C ARG A 439 -21.27 3.70 -13.43
N LYS A 440 -21.37 4.81 -12.70
CA LYS A 440 -20.20 5.54 -12.23
C LYS A 440 -19.38 4.69 -11.27
N MET A 441 -18.06 4.75 -11.41
CA MET A 441 -17.12 4.20 -10.44
C MET A 441 -17.17 5.02 -9.15
N VAL A 442 -17.10 4.35 -7.99
CA VAL A 442 -16.98 5.01 -6.69
C VAL A 442 -15.51 5.07 -6.28
N ILE A 443 -15.02 6.27 -6.04
CA ILE A 443 -13.70 6.57 -5.51
C ILE A 443 -13.83 6.84 -4.01
N ILE A 444 -12.99 6.24 -3.19
CA ILE A 444 -12.89 6.51 -1.75
C ILE A 444 -11.48 7.02 -1.46
N SER A 445 -11.38 8.15 -0.75
CA SER A 445 -10.09 8.68 -0.32
C SER A 445 -10.17 9.33 1.05
N ASN A 446 -9.14 9.12 1.85
CA ASN A 446 -9.04 9.67 3.19
C ASN A 446 -8.41 11.07 3.15
N THR A 447 -8.83 11.97 4.04
CA THR A 447 -8.27 13.33 4.13
C THR A 447 -6.81 13.37 4.58
N ALA A 448 -6.34 12.33 5.28
CA ALA A 448 -4.96 12.16 5.71
C ALA A 448 -4.47 10.72 5.48
N ASP A 449 -4.46 10.29 4.21
CA ASP A 449 -3.79 9.05 3.80
C ASP A 449 -2.28 9.30 3.63
N PRO A 450 -1.39 8.62 4.37
CA PRO A 450 0.05 8.85 4.26
C PRO A 450 0.70 8.27 2.99
N ILE A 451 -0.03 7.48 2.21
CA ILE A 451 0.51 6.68 1.08
C ILE A 451 -0.14 7.06 -0.24
N THR A 452 -1.48 7.10 -0.24
CA THR A 452 -2.29 7.47 -1.40
C THR A 452 -3.03 8.76 -1.10
N PRO A 453 -2.35 9.91 -1.19
CA PRO A 453 -2.89 11.19 -0.72
C PRO A 453 -4.20 11.54 -1.44
N ILE A 454 -5.10 12.26 -0.74
CA ILE A 454 -6.42 12.64 -1.29
C ILE A 454 -6.32 13.37 -2.63
N THR A 455 -5.22 14.07 -2.89
CA THR A 455 -4.93 14.72 -4.17
C THR A 455 -4.96 13.76 -5.35
N SER A 456 -4.53 12.51 -5.17
CA SER A 456 -4.61 11.46 -6.19
C SER A 456 -6.06 11.08 -6.51
N GLY A 457 -6.90 10.91 -5.48
CA GLY A 457 -8.32 10.65 -5.65
C GLY A 457 -9.08 11.81 -6.29
N LEU A 458 -8.80 13.04 -5.86
CA LEU A 458 -9.35 14.27 -6.46
C LEU A 458 -8.94 14.40 -7.92
N TYR A 459 -7.69 14.12 -8.23
CA TYR A 459 -7.17 14.21 -9.60
C TYR A 459 -7.84 13.19 -10.51
N LEU A 460 -7.90 11.90 -10.11
CA LEU A 460 -8.58 10.88 -10.90
C LEU A 460 -10.06 11.20 -11.12
N ASN A 461 -10.76 11.67 -10.07
CA ASN A 461 -12.15 12.08 -10.18
C ASN A 461 -12.34 13.26 -11.15
N SER A 462 -11.39 14.19 -11.20
CA SER A 462 -11.40 15.34 -12.13
C SER A 462 -11.20 14.93 -13.60
N LEU A 463 -10.52 13.81 -13.85
CA LEU A 463 -10.33 13.25 -15.19
C LEU A 463 -11.60 12.54 -15.70
N MET A 464 -12.49 12.13 -14.79
CA MET A 464 -13.69 11.34 -15.10
C MET A 464 -14.98 11.94 -14.50
N PRO A 465 -15.27 13.24 -14.68
CA PRO A 465 -16.33 13.94 -13.93
C PRO A 465 -17.75 13.38 -14.16
N GLN A 466 -17.99 12.73 -15.30
CA GLN A 466 -19.27 12.07 -15.60
C GLN A 466 -19.26 10.57 -15.31
N SER A 467 -18.08 9.98 -15.12
CA SER A 467 -17.84 8.53 -15.04
C SER A 467 -17.46 8.06 -13.64
N SER A 468 -17.14 8.98 -12.73
CA SER A 468 -16.85 8.68 -11.33
C SER A 468 -17.63 9.55 -10.34
N THR A 469 -17.70 9.09 -9.10
CA THR A 469 -18.13 9.84 -7.93
C THR A 469 -17.16 9.57 -6.79
N MET A 470 -17.06 10.50 -5.84
CA MET A 470 -16.10 10.40 -4.74
C MET A 470 -16.77 10.47 -3.37
N ILE A 471 -16.39 9.54 -2.49
CA ILE A 471 -16.58 9.61 -1.04
C ILE A 471 -15.26 10.10 -0.44
N ILE A 472 -15.33 11.14 0.37
CA ILE A 472 -14.20 11.66 1.14
C ILE A 472 -14.37 11.18 2.58
N GLN A 473 -13.46 10.36 3.07
CA GLN A 473 -13.45 9.96 4.46
C GLN A 473 -12.55 10.90 5.27
N ASP A 474 -13.11 11.60 6.25
CA ASP A 474 -12.36 12.54 7.08
C ASP A 474 -11.57 11.83 8.18
N GLY A 475 -10.52 11.12 7.78
CA GLY A 475 -9.72 10.29 8.66
C GLY A 475 -8.28 10.17 8.22
N ALA A 476 -7.45 9.75 9.17
CA ALA A 476 -6.06 9.38 8.95
C ALA A 476 -5.93 7.89 8.58
N GLY A 477 -4.80 7.54 7.94
CA GLY A 477 -4.43 6.17 7.62
C GLY A 477 -4.73 5.77 6.17
N HIS A 478 -4.18 4.62 5.77
CA HIS A 478 -4.21 4.16 4.38
C HIS A 478 -5.46 3.33 4.07
N CYS A 479 -6.23 3.77 3.06
CA CYS A 479 -7.56 3.26 2.70
C CYS A 479 -8.63 3.48 3.78
N SER A 480 -9.91 3.42 3.41
CA SER A 480 -11.02 3.78 4.29
C SER A 480 -11.21 2.82 5.48
N ASN A 481 -10.70 1.60 5.37
CA ASN A 481 -10.73 0.61 6.45
C ASN A 481 -9.74 0.90 7.60
N ALA A 482 -8.77 1.81 7.43
CA ALA A 482 -7.82 2.19 8.49
C ALA A 482 -8.52 2.85 9.69
N LEU A 483 -9.53 3.69 9.42
CA LEU A 483 -10.43 4.26 10.41
C LEU A 483 -11.89 4.08 9.96
N PRO A 484 -12.53 2.96 10.33
CA PRO A 484 -13.87 2.61 9.87
C PRO A 484 -14.91 3.72 10.02
N SER A 485 -15.69 3.94 8.95
CA SER A 485 -16.88 4.80 8.94
C SER A 485 -18.11 4.03 8.48
N LEU A 486 -19.16 4.06 9.29
CA LEU A 486 -20.47 3.49 8.99
C LEU A 486 -21.14 4.25 7.84
N CYS A 487 -20.89 5.56 7.73
CA CYS A 487 -21.34 6.37 6.61
C CYS A 487 -20.78 5.80 5.29
N THR A 488 -19.46 5.60 5.22
CA THR A 488 -18.79 5.00 4.05
C THR A 488 -19.35 3.60 3.77
N ALA A 489 -19.43 2.74 4.79
CA ALA A 489 -19.94 1.37 4.67
C ALA A 489 -21.37 1.32 4.11
N LYS A 490 -22.27 2.16 4.62
CA LYS A 490 -23.67 2.20 4.17
C LYS A 490 -23.80 2.72 2.74
N LEU A 491 -22.99 3.70 2.33
CA LEU A 491 -22.96 4.19 0.96
C LEU A 491 -22.47 3.13 -0.03
N VAL A 492 -21.40 2.40 0.33
CA VAL A 492 -20.91 1.29 -0.50
C VAL A 492 -21.93 0.15 -0.56
N ARG A 493 -22.58 -0.18 0.56
CA ARG A 493 -23.67 -1.17 0.57
C ARG A 493 -24.82 -0.77 -0.35
N ALA A 494 -25.25 0.49 -0.28
CA ALA A 494 -26.29 1.01 -1.15
C ALA A 494 -25.89 0.84 -2.61
N TYR A 495 -24.66 1.21 -2.96
CA TYR A 495 -24.12 1.11 -4.32
C TYR A 495 -24.17 -0.30 -4.90
N PHE A 496 -23.77 -1.34 -4.15
CA PHE A 496 -23.84 -2.75 -4.59
C PHE A 496 -25.24 -3.37 -4.51
N SER A 497 -26.15 -2.75 -3.76
CA SER A 497 -27.51 -3.27 -3.58
C SER A 497 -28.50 -2.80 -4.65
N GLY A 498 -28.29 -1.62 -5.24
CA GLY A 498 -29.24 -0.99 -6.15
C GLY A 498 -28.68 -0.75 -7.55
N ASN A 499 -29.59 -0.73 -8.53
CA ASN A 499 -29.27 -0.47 -9.93
C ASN A 499 -29.59 0.98 -10.35
N SER A 500 -30.22 1.79 -9.50
CA SER A 500 -30.60 3.18 -9.82
C SER A 500 -29.51 4.19 -9.43
N GLU A 501 -29.53 5.36 -10.07
CA GLU A 501 -28.68 6.51 -9.72
C GLU A 501 -28.83 6.95 -8.26
N ALA A 502 -29.98 6.73 -7.63
CA ALA A 502 -30.23 7.08 -6.22
C ALA A 502 -29.34 6.30 -5.23
N THR A 503 -28.76 5.18 -5.67
CA THR A 503 -27.84 4.37 -4.86
C THR A 503 -26.37 4.68 -5.13
N ILE A 504 -26.08 5.59 -6.07
CA ILE A 504 -24.73 6.10 -6.30
C ILE A 504 -24.48 7.26 -5.33
N PRO A 505 -23.38 7.24 -4.56
CA PRO A 505 -23.03 8.34 -3.67
C PRO A 505 -22.93 9.66 -4.43
N ARG A 506 -23.38 10.76 -3.81
CA ARG A 506 -23.16 12.09 -4.40
C ARG A 506 -21.68 12.41 -4.43
N ASN A 507 -21.22 13.05 -5.50
CA ASN A 507 -19.81 13.38 -5.65
C ASN A 507 -19.36 14.36 -4.56
N GLY A 508 -18.26 14.03 -3.88
CA GLY A 508 -17.74 14.80 -2.76
C GLY A 508 -18.50 14.59 -1.44
N THR A 509 -19.22 13.47 -1.28
CA THR A 509 -19.88 13.15 0.01
C THR A 509 -18.81 12.94 1.07
N ILE A 510 -18.91 13.65 2.20
CA ILE A 510 -17.98 13.54 3.32
C ILE A 510 -18.55 12.57 4.36
N CYS A 511 -17.75 11.58 4.76
CA CYS A 511 -18.05 10.63 5.83
C CYS A 511 -17.01 10.76 6.94
N TYR A 512 -17.47 10.78 8.20
CA TYR A 512 -16.59 10.85 9.37
C TYR A 512 -16.37 9.45 9.94
N PRO A 513 -15.15 9.10 10.38
CA PRO A 513 -14.88 7.86 11.08
C PRO A 513 -15.72 7.70 12.35
N ASP A 514 -16.15 6.47 12.61
CA ASP A 514 -16.78 6.10 13.86
C ASP A 514 -15.77 5.57 14.88
N ASP A 515 -14.64 5.06 14.39
CA ASP A 515 -13.50 4.64 15.19
C ASP A 515 -12.57 5.82 15.53
N VAL A 516 -11.91 5.71 16.67
CA VAL A 516 -10.95 6.68 17.20
C VAL A 516 -9.64 5.97 17.54
N ALA A 517 -8.51 6.62 17.27
CA ALA A 517 -7.21 6.10 17.68
C ALA A 517 -7.04 6.16 19.21
N PHE A 518 -6.19 5.29 19.76
CA PHE A 518 -5.87 5.16 21.21
C PHE A 518 -7.01 4.73 22.15
N LEU A 519 -8.23 4.62 21.68
CA LEU A 519 -9.38 4.14 22.44
C LEU A 519 -9.89 2.85 21.82
N ASP A 520 -10.26 1.86 22.63
CA ASP A 520 -11.09 0.76 22.13
C ASP A 520 -12.51 1.31 21.93
N PRO A 521 -13.03 1.37 20.70
CA PRO A 521 -14.35 1.93 20.48
C PRO A 521 -15.45 1.05 21.10
N LEU A 522 -15.17 -0.23 21.42
CA LEU A 522 -16.07 -1.10 22.18
C LEU A 522 -16.41 -0.52 23.56
N ASP A 523 -15.52 0.28 24.12
CA ASP A 523 -15.71 0.96 25.39
C ASP A 523 -16.45 2.30 25.27
N SER A 524 -16.68 2.78 24.04
CA SER A 524 -17.39 4.03 23.81
C SER A 524 -18.91 3.88 23.98
N GLU A 525 -19.54 4.91 24.54
CA GLU A 525 -21.01 5.00 24.61
C GLU A 525 -21.64 4.93 23.22
N LYS A 526 -21.00 5.57 22.23
CA LYS A 526 -21.40 5.54 20.83
C LYS A 526 -21.57 4.11 20.30
N TRP A 527 -20.61 3.23 20.57
CA TRP A 527 -20.67 1.83 20.15
C TRP A 527 -21.80 1.04 20.82
N ARG A 528 -22.03 1.27 22.12
CA ARG A 528 -23.09 0.59 22.89
C ARG A 528 -24.48 0.97 22.38
N LEU A 529 -24.65 2.19 21.88
CA LEU A 529 -25.91 2.70 21.33
C LEU A 529 -26.16 2.33 19.87
N MET A 530 -25.16 1.82 19.13
CA MET A 530 -25.34 1.40 17.73
C MET A 530 -26.30 0.22 17.59
N GLU A 531 -26.95 0.09 16.43
CA GLU A 531 -27.69 -1.12 16.10
C GLU A 531 -26.74 -2.30 15.86
N GLN A 532 -27.24 -3.53 16.02
CA GLN A 532 -26.42 -4.72 15.82
C GLN A 532 -25.86 -4.82 14.40
N ALA A 533 -26.66 -4.49 13.38
CA ALA A 533 -26.23 -4.49 12.00
C ALA A 533 -25.11 -3.47 11.75
N ASP A 534 -25.17 -2.30 12.39
CA ASP A 534 -24.17 -1.25 12.27
C ASP A 534 -22.84 -1.64 12.93
N ARG A 535 -22.90 -2.25 14.13
CA ARG A 535 -21.72 -2.83 14.78
C ARG A 535 -21.04 -3.91 13.91
N GLU A 536 -21.84 -4.75 13.26
CA GLU A 536 -21.32 -5.79 12.38
C GLU A 536 -20.59 -5.21 11.16
N MET A 537 -21.04 -4.08 10.60
CA MET A 537 -20.35 -3.40 9.50
C MET A 537 -19.01 -2.81 9.94
N ILE A 538 -18.95 -2.13 11.08
CA ILE A 538 -17.67 -1.60 11.60
C ILE A 538 -16.70 -2.73 11.92
N GLN A 539 -17.18 -3.80 12.57
CA GLN A 539 -16.34 -4.96 12.85
C GLN A 539 -15.84 -5.64 11.57
N ALA A 540 -16.66 -5.68 10.51
CA ALA A 540 -16.24 -6.17 9.21
C ALA A 540 -15.10 -5.32 8.63
N LEU A 541 -15.19 -4.00 8.66
CA LEU A 541 -14.11 -3.10 8.22
C LEU A 541 -12.80 -3.32 9.01
N ARG A 542 -12.88 -3.46 10.34
CA ARG A 542 -11.71 -3.79 11.17
C ARG A 542 -11.09 -5.14 10.80
N ASN A 543 -11.93 -6.14 10.57
CA ASN A 543 -11.47 -7.46 10.17
C ASN A 543 -10.81 -7.45 8.79
N ILE A 544 -11.32 -6.63 7.86
CA ILE A 544 -10.68 -6.42 6.56
C ILE A 544 -9.30 -5.83 6.79
N ARG A 545 -9.19 -4.73 7.56
CA ARG A 545 -7.90 -4.10 7.87
C ARG A 545 -6.89 -5.09 8.49
N ARG A 546 -7.30 -5.87 9.50
CA ARG A 546 -6.44 -6.91 10.10
C ARG A 546 -6.04 -7.99 9.09
N GLY A 547 -6.98 -8.42 8.26
CA GLY A 547 -6.71 -9.41 7.21
C GLY A 547 -5.71 -8.93 6.16
N HIS A 548 -5.55 -7.62 5.94
CA HIS A 548 -4.47 -7.07 5.10
C HIS A 548 -3.09 -7.11 5.77
N GLU A 549 -3.03 -7.06 7.10
CA GLU A 549 -1.78 -7.11 7.86
C GLU A 549 -1.27 -8.55 8.00
N ASP A 550 -2.18 -9.51 8.05
CA ASP A 550 -1.86 -10.94 8.07
C ASP A 550 -1.48 -11.47 6.66
N ALA A 551 -1.71 -10.68 5.60
CA ALA A 551 -1.49 -11.00 4.17
C ALA A 551 -0.17 -10.46 3.64
#